data_AF-A0A2S2NIT4-F1
#
_entry.id   AF-A0A2S2NIT4-F1
#
_cell.length_a   1.000
_cell.length_b   1.000
_cell.length_c   1.000
_cell.angle_alpha   90.00
_cell.angle_beta   90.00
_cell.angle_gamma   90.00
#
_symmetry.space_group_name_H-M   'P 1'
#
loop_
_entity.id
_entity.type
_entity.pdbx_description
1 polymer ?
#
loop_
_entity_poly.entity_id
_entity_poly.type
_entity_poly.pdbx_seq_one_letter_code
_entity_poly.pdbx_strand_id
1 'polypeptide(L)'
;MNKRGRAQHGGDKHGHGNKGSKARQNFMRPGYETGNTPFYMKFPREQYYKDHHVKRQYPPLSLATLQKMIDLNRIDITKPIDLSVLCNTGLYNINPEDKHFGVNLVDEGADNFKAKINIEVQWTSESTIAAIERNGGVITTSFFDVNSLFILINPKKFFQRGEAIPRRMIPPEDAILYYSSAANRGYLADPEKISWERFVLAQKYGYKLPKIEDDPDYDMLVSRKDQRQIFYGLEPGWVVNLKDKVILKPIDPQLKEFYRS
;
A
#
# COMPACT_ATOMS: atom_id res chain seq x y z
N MET A 1 23.08 -23.72 20.60
CA MET A 1 24.03 -23.78 21.73
C MET A 1 24.24 -25.23 22.14
N ASN A 2 25.28 -25.89 21.61
CA ASN A 2 25.64 -27.27 21.92
C ASN A 2 26.61 -27.30 23.11
N LYS A 3 26.12 -27.13 24.33
CA LYS A 3 26.90 -27.41 25.54
C LYS A 3 26.10 -28.36 26.43
N ARG A 4 26.30 -29.67 26.24
CA ARG A 4 25.92 -30.65 27.26
C ARG A 4 26.85 -30.42 28.44
N GLY A 5 26.34 -29.84 29.52
CA GLY A 5 27.10 -29.75 30.77
C GLY A 5 27.48 -31.16 31.23
N ARG A 6 28.76 -31.40 31.45
CA ARG A 6 29.31 -32.69 31.89
C ARG A 6 30.07 -32.49 33.20
N ALA A 7 30.17 -33.55 34.00
CA ALA A 7 30.87 -33.54 35.29
C ALA A 7 30.38 -32.38 36.20
N GLN A 8 31.30 -31.63 36.81
CA GLN A 8 31.00 -30.62 37.82
C GLN A 8 30.05 -29.50 37.35
N HIS A 9 30.02 -29.18 36.04
CA HIS A 9 29.27 -28.03 35.50
C HIS A 9 27.97 -28.40 34.77
N GLY A 10 27.43 -29.60 35.01
CA GLY A 10 26.13 -30.00 34.49
C GLY A 10 25.82 -31.49 34.48
N GLY A 11 26.60 -32.30 35.20
CA GLY A 11 26.24 -33.67 35.59
C GLY A 11 25.25 -33.72 36.77
N ASP A 12 25.01 -34.92 37.29
CA ASP A 12 24.06 -35.21 38.39
C ASP A 12 22.61 -34.78 38.06
N LYS A 13 22.18 -33.61 38.54
CA LYS A 13 20.80 -33.12 38.33
C LYS A 13 20.58 -32.47 36.97
N HIS A 14 21.64 -32.32 36.16
CA HIS A 14 21.58 -31.78 34.80
C HIS A 14 20.80 -30.46 34.67
N GLY A 15 20.82 -29.60 35.71
CA GLY A 15 20.09 -28.32 35.75
C GLY A 15 18.59 -28.40 36.09
N HIS A 16 18.05 -29.60 36.32
CA HIS A 16 16.63 -29.80 36.60
C HIS A 16 16.26 -29.71 38.09
N GLY A 17 17.23 -29.60 39.00
CA GLY A 17 17.00 -29.55 40.44
C GLY A 17 16.75 -30.94 41.06
N ASN A 18 16.20 -31.01 42.28
CA ASN A 18 16.00 -32.26 43.01
C ASN A 18 14.51 -32.63 43.15
N LYS A 19 14.12 -33.83 42.73
CA LYS A 19 12.75 -34.38 42.79
C LYS A 19 11.68 -33.40 42.25
N GLY A 20 10.40 -33.75 42.43
CA GLY A 20 9.28 -32.91 42.00
C GLY A 20 9.05 -32.83 40.50
N SER A 21 8.08 -32.00 40.11
CA SER A 21 7.62 -31.86 38.72
C SER A 21 8.72 -31.43 37.76
N LYS A 22 9.56 -30.47 38.17
CA LYS A 22 10.66 -29.93 37.36
C LYS A 22 11.71 -30.98 36.98
N ALA A 23 12.05 -31.87 37.93
CA ALA A 23 13.01 -32.95 37.68
C ALA A 23 12.41 -34.10 36.86
N ARG A 24 11.10 -34.33 36.98
CA ARG A 24 10.36 -35.37 36.24
C ARG A 24 9.81 -34.88 34.89
N GLN A 25 10.19 -33.67 34.47
CA GLN A 25 9.70 -33.00 33.26
C GLN A 25 8.18 -32.85 33.18
N ASN A 26 7.49 -32.95 34.33
CA ASN A 26 6.05 -32.76 34.43
C ASN A 26 5.76 -31.27 34.71
N PHE A 27 5.99 -30.41 33.72
CA PHE A 27 5.77 -28.98 33.89
C PHE A 27 4.29 -28.63 33.83
N MET A 28 3.86 -27.73 34.71
CA MET A 28 2.53 -27.13 34.57
C MET A 28 2.50 -26.23 33.33
N ARG A 29 1.33 -26.09 32.71
CA ARG A 29 1.13 -25.16 31.60
C ARG A 29 1.49 -23.72 32.00
N PRO A 30 2.09 -22.91 31.11
CA PRO A 30 2.25 -21.48 31.35
C PRO A 30 0.93 -20.82 31.74
N GLY A 31 0.97 -19.97 32.77
CA GLY A 31 -0.23 -19.33 33.33
C GLY A 31 -1.00 -20.15 34.37
N TYR A 32 -0.53 -21.35 34.75
CA TYR A 32 -1.11 -22.09 35.87
C TYR A 32 -0.68 -21.52 37.23
N GLU A 33 -1.64 -21.01 38.02
CA GLU A 33 -1.40 -20.41 39.35
C GLU A 33 -1.73 -21.37 40.51
N THR A 34 -1.32 -22.65 40.39
CA THR A 34 -1.37 -23.65 41.49
C THR A 34 -2.75 -23.77 42.18
N GLY A 35 -3.83 -23.70 41.38
CA GLY A 35 -5.21 -23.84 41.87
C GLY A 35 -6.01 -22.53 41.97
N ASN A 36 -5.36 -21.38 41.90
CA ASN A 36 -6.06 -20.09 41.80
C ASN A 36 -6.61 -19.85 40.39
N THR A 37 -7.58 -18.94 40.26
CA THR A 37 -8.02 -18.41 38.96
C THR A 37 -6.82 -17.77 38.25
N PRO A 38 -6.41 -18.23 37.06
CA PRO A 38 -5.27 -17.67 36.33
C PRO A 38 -5.44 -16.18 36.00
N PHE A 39 -4.35 -15.41 35.99
CA PHE A 39 -4.34 -13.98 35.64
C PHE A 39 -5.14 -13.66 34.37
N TYR A 40 -4.94 -14.42 33.29
CA TYR A 40 -5.62 -14.18 32.01
C TYR A 40 -7.13 -14.47 32.02
N MET A 41 -7.66 -15.07 33.09
CA MET A 41 -9.09 -15.28 33.32
C MET A 41 -9.68 -14.27 34.32
N LYS A 42 -8.85 -13.52 35.05
CA LYS A 42 -9.32 -12.53 36.03
C LYS A 42 -9.98 -11.33 35.36
N PHE A 43 -9.57 -10.98 34.15
CA PHE A 43 -10.11 -9.85 33.40
C PHE A 43 -11.29 -10.27 32.52
N PRO A 44 -12.30 -9.40 32.36
CA PRO A 44 -13.39 -9.64 31.44
C PRO A 44 -12.88 -9.68 29.99
N ARG A 45 -13.62 -10.37 29.12
CA ARG A 45 -13.28 -10.43 27.69
C ARG A 45 -13.65 -9.11 27.01
N GLU A 46 -12.65 -8.28 26.74
CA GLU A 46 -12.77 -7.12 25.85
C GLU A 46 -12.42 -7.50 24.41
N GLN A 47 -13.20 -7.00 23.45
CA GLN A 47 -13.11 -7.38 22.04
C GLN A 47 -12.10 -6.52 21.27
N TYR A 48 -10.89 -6.30 21.79
CA TYR A 48 -9.87 -5.43 21.18
C TYR A 48 -9.55 -5.79 19.71
N TYR A 49 -9.49 -7.09 19.42
CA TYR A 49 -9.16 -7.61 18.09
C TYR A 49 -10.37 -8.06 17.28
N LYS A 50 -11.59 -7.61 17.63
CA LYS A 50 -12.75 -7.88 16.79
C LYS A 50 -12.53 -7.30 15.40
N ASP A 51 -12.82 -8.12 14.40
CA ASP A 51 -12.73 -7.77 12.98
C ASP A 51 -11.33 -7.31 12.52
N HIS A 52 -10.28 -7.59 13.30
CA HIS A 52 -8.89 -7.25 12.91
C HIS A 52 -8.49 -7.85 11.56
N HIS A 53 -9.15 -8.95 11.16
CA HIS A 53 -8.86 -9.67 9.95
C HIS A 53 -9.51 -9.08 8.69
N VAL A 54 -10.46 -8.13 8.82
CA VAL A 54 -11.05 -7.41 7.68
C VAL A 54 -10.57 -5.96 7.59
N LYS A 55 -9.88 -5.46 8.62
CA LYS A 55 -9.32 -4.10 8.63
C LYS A 55 -8.27 -3.94 7.54
N ARG A 56 -8.44 -2.91 6.72
CA ARG A 56 -7.45 -2.53 5.70
C ARG A 56 -6.27 -1.85 6.38
N GLN A 57 -5.08 -2.25 5.99
CA GLN A 57 -3.84 -1.62 6.44
C GLN A 57 -3.15 -0.97 5.25
N TYR A 58 -2.50 0.16 5.51
CA TYR A 58 -1.75 0.91 4.53
C TYR A 58 -0.38 1.21 5.14
N PRO A 59 0.68 0.46 4.75
CA PRO A 59 2.01 0.76 5.21
C PRO A 59 2.39 2.21 4.89
N PRO A 60 2.98 2.94 5.85
CA PRO A 60 3.32 4.34 5.67
C PRO A 60 4.55 4.50 4.76
N LEU A 61 4.50 5.50 3.90
CA LEU A 61 5.62 6.00 3.11
C LEU A 61 5.75 7.50 3.40
N SER A 62 6.89 7.93 3.90
CA SER A 62 7.15 9.34 4.21
C SER A 62 7.62 10.13 3.00
N LEU A 63 7.27 11.42 2.94
CA LEU A 63 7.75 12.33 1.91
C LEU A 63 9.29 12.47 1.90
N ALA A 64 9.93 12.42 3.07
CA ALA A 64 11.39 12.38 3.19
C ALA A 64 11.99 11.16 2.46
N THR A 65 11.38 9.98 2.64
CA THR A 65 11.83 8.75 1.97
C THR A 65 11.57 8.84 0.47
N LEU A 66 10.41 9.35 0.06
CA LEU A 66 10.08 9.55 -1.35
C LEU A 66 11.08 10.48 -2.04
N GLN A 67 11.39 11.63 -1.42
CA GLN A 67 12.41 12.57 -1.92
C GLN A 67 13.76 11.88 -2.06
N LYS A 68 14.18 11.11 -1.04
CA LYS A 68 15.44 10.36 -1.10
C LYS A 68 15.47 9.33 -2.24
N MET A 69 14.36 8.65 -2.52
CA MET A 69 14.28 7.72 -3.65
C MET A 69 14.43 8.43 -4.99
N ILE A 70 13.86 9.63 -5.09
CA ILE A 70 13.97 10.51 -6.25
C ILE A 70 15.41 11.01 -6.43
N ASP A 71 16.03 11.54 -5.38
CA ASP A 71 17.40 12.08 -5.42
C ASP A 71 18.43 11.00 -5.79
N LEU A 72 18.18 9.75 -5.39
CA LEU A 72 18.99 8.59 -5.76
C LEU A 72 18.66 8.04 -7.16
N ASN A 73 17.80 8.71 -7.93
CA ASN A 73 17.34 8.30 -9.26
C ASN A 73 16.76 6.87 -9.30
N ARG A 74 16.16 6.41 -8.20
CA ARG A 74 15.44 5.12 -8.16
C ARG A 74 14.04 5.24 -8.75
N ILE A 75 13.46 6.43 -8.69
CA ILE A 75 12.16 6.76 -9.25
C ILE A 75 12.38 7.82 -10.32
N ASP A 76 11.83 7.57 -11.50
CA ASP A 76 11.84 8.49 -12.64
C ASP A 76 10.65 9.45 -12.52
N ILE A 77 10.92 10.74 -12.32
CA ILE A 77 9.90 11.79 -12.16
C ILE A 77 9.21 12.13 -13.50
N THR A 78 9.81 11.77 -14.64
CA THR A 78 9.25 12.09 -15.96
C THR A 78 7.98 11.31 -16.29
N LYS A 79 7.61 10.34 -15.43
CA LYS A 79 6.45 9.47 -15.59
C LYS A 79 5.60 9.48 -14.32
N PRO A 80 4.30 9.17 -14.43
CA PRO A 80 3.45 8.99 -13.26
C PRO A 80 3.99 7.90 -12.33
N ILE A 81 4.04 8.20 -11.04
CA ILE A 81 4.47 7.30 -9.98
C ILE A 81 3.26 6.52 -9.50
N ASP A 82 3.29 5.22 -9.77
CA ASP A 82 2.28 4.24 -9.35
C ASP A 82 2.86 3.29 -8.29
N LEU A 83 1.98 2.51 -7.66
CA LEU A 83 2.33 1.42 -6.77
C LEU A 83 3.36 0.45 -7.38
N SER A 84 3.20 0.13 -8.67
CA SER A 84 4.15 -0.73 -9.39
C SER A 84 5.56 -0.14 -9.44
N VAL A 85 5.68 1.18 -9.64
CA VAL A 85 6.96 1.90 -9.64
C VAL A 85 7.57 1.88 -8.24
N LEU A 86 6.77 2.12 -7.20
CA LEU A 86 7.23 2.09 -5.80
C LEU A 86 7.74 0.70 -5.40
N CYS A 87 7.00 -0.36 -5.71
CA CYS A 87 7.42 -1.74 -5.43
C CYS A 87 8.68 -2.13 -6.22
N ASN A 88 8.82 -1.68 -7.47
CA ASN A 88 9.99 -1.96 -8.30
C ASN A 88 11.29 -1.36 -7.74
N THR A 89 11.22 -0.34 -6.87
CA THR A 89 12.42 0.20 -6.19
C THR A 89 13.07 -0.80 -5.24
N GLY A 90 12.32 -1.83 -4.80
CA GLY A 90 12.73 -2.83 -3.80
C GLY A 90 12.87 -2.30 -2.37
N LEU A 91 12.60 -1.01 -2.14
CA LEU A 91 12.69 -0.39 -0.82
C LEU A 91 11.34 -0.40 -0.08
N TYR A 92 10.25 -0.34 -0.83
CA TYR A 92 8.91 -0.33 -0.31
C TYR A 92 8.20 -1.63 -0.70
N ASN A 93 7.81 -2.42 0.30
CA ASN A 93 7.22 -3.74 0.10
C ASN A 93 5.78 -3.76 0.65
N ILE A 94 4.86 -4.26 -0.17
CA ILE A 94 3.46 -4.50 0.20
C ILE A 94 3.21 -6.00 0.17
N ASN A 95 2.51 -6.48 1.21
CA ASN A 95 2.03 -7.86 1.29
C ASN A 95 0.50 -7.86 1.34
N PRO A 96 -0.20 -8.20 0.24
CA PRO A 96 -1.66 -8.28 0.24
C PRO A 96 -2.19 -9.37 1.19
N GLU A 97 -1.40 -10.41 1.47
CA GLU A 97 -1.71 -11.47 2.45
C GLU A 97 -1.86 -10.91 3.89
N ASP A 98 -1.05 -9.90 4.23
CA ASP A 98 -1.12 -9.18 5.50
C ASP A 98 -2.22 -8.09 5.52
N LYS A 99 -3.11 -8.09 4.50
CA LYS A 99 -4.19 -7.10 4.30
C LYS A 99 -3.68 -5.70 4.07
N HIS A 100 -2.54 -5.59 3.38
CA HIS A 100 -2.08 -4.30 2.89
C HIS A 100 -2.82 -3.95 1.60
N PHE A 101 -3.58 -2.86 1.61
CA PHE A 101 -4.40 -2.42 0.48
C PHE A 101 -3.74 -1.32 -0.37
N GLY A 102 -2.46 -1.01 -0.12
CA GLY A 102 -1.74 0.04 -0.86
C GLY A 102 -0.68 0.74 -0.02
N VAL A 103 -0.57 2.05 -0.20
CA VAL A 103 0.37 2.96 0.45
C VAL A 103 -0.42 4.04 1.17
N ASN A 104 0.03 4.36 2.37
CA ASN A 104 -0.32 5.59 3.07
C ASN A 104 0.82 6.59 2.88
N LEU A 105 0.56 7.71 2.22
CA LEU A 105 1.56 8.77 2.08
C LEU A 105 1.48 9.77 3.25
N VAL A 106 2.53 9.77 4.07
CA VAL A 106 2.64 10.52 5.33
C VAL A 106 3.45 11.79 5.14
N ASP A 107 3.10 12.84 5.87
CA ASP A 107 3.66 14.20 5.81
C ASP A 107 5.06 14.34 6.43
N GLU A 108 5.65 13.27 6.96
CA GLU A 108 7.01 13.29 7.49
C GLU A 108 8.01 13.73 6.40
N GLY A 109 8.64 14.89 6.63
CA GLY A 109 9.54 15.53 5.67
C GLY A 109 8.90 16.52 4.70
N ALA A 110 7.64 16.92 4.94
CA ALA A 110 6.91 17.88 4.10
C ALA A 110 7.68 19.19 3.82
N ASP A 111 8.40 19.73 4.80
CA ASP A 111 9.13 21.00 4.65
C ASP A 111 10.31 20.91 3.67
N ASN A 112 10.93 19.73 3.56
CA ASN A 112 12.11 19.50 2.74
C ASN A 112 11.78 18.92 1.36
N PHE A 113 10.53 18.50 1.15
CA PHE A 113 10.07 17.93 -0.10
C PHE A 113 10.06 19.01 -1.20
N LYS A 114 10.69 18.72 -2.35
CA LYS A 114 10.83 19.69 -3.47
C LYS A 114 10.47 19.10 -4.83
N ALA A 115 10.27 17.78 -4.91
CA ALA A 115 10.00 17.12 -6.17
C ALA A 115 8.61 17.48 -6.73
N LYS A 116 8.55 17.78 -8.03
CA LYS A 116 7.31 17.94 -8.79
C LYS A 116 6.94 16.61 -9.42
N ILE A 117 5.92 15.93 -8.89
CA ILE A 117 5.56 14.56 -9.27
C ILE A 117 4.07 14.43 -9.53
N ASN A 118 3.68 13.49 -10.40
CA ASN A 118 2.32 12.93 -10.44
C ASN A 118 2.33 11.58 -9.72
N ILE A 119 1.65 11.46 -8.58
CA ILE A 119 1.66 10.24 -7.76
C ILE A 119 0.25 9.72 -7.49
N GLU A 120 0.09 8.42 -7.67
CA GLU A 120 -1.11 7.66 -7.35
C GLU A 120 -0.90 6.87 -6.05
N VAL A 121 -1.67 7.18 -5.01
CA VAL A 121 -1.61 6.52 -3.70
C VAL A 121 -2.99 6.08 -3.25
N GLN A 122 -3.09 5.21 -2.26
CA GLN A 122 -4.37 4.67 -1.82
C GLN A 122 -4.94 5.46 -0.66
N TRP A 123 -4.07 5.92 0.24
CA TRP A 123 -4.46 6.78 1.35
C TRP A 123 -3.45 7.92 1.55
N THR A 124 -3.93 9.09 1.93
CA THR A 124 -3.06 10.24 2.22
C THR A 124 -3.74 11.19 3.19
N SER A 125 -2.94 12.04 3.83
CA SER A 125 -3.42 13.10 4.72
C SER A 125 -3.48 14.44 3.99
N GLU A 126 -4.30 15.35 4.51
CA GLU A 126 -4.46 16.69 3.95
C GLU A 126 -3.13 17.48 3.92
N SER A 127 -2.30 17.36 4.96
CA SER A 127 -1.01 18.05 5.01
C SER A 127 -0.03 17.51 3.96
N THR A 128 -0.05 16.20 3.70
CA THR A 128 0.73 15.58 2.62
C THR A 128 0.32 16.13 1.24
N ILE A 129 -1.00 16.22 0.99
CA ILE A 129 -1.55 16.77 -0.27
C ILE A 129 -1.04 18.20 -0.49
N ALA A 130 -1.10 19.04 0.56
CA ALA A 130 -0.61 20.42 0.51
C ALA A 130 0.86 20.51 0.11
N ALA A 131 1.70 19.66 0.70
CA ALA A 131 3.14 19.65 0.44
C ALA A 131 3.46 19.32 -1.03
N ILE A 132 2.73 18.37 -1.63
CA ILE A 132 2.93 17.98 -3.03
C ILE A 132 2.40 19.06 -3.98
N GLU A 133 1.20 19.56 -3.73
CA GLU A 133 0.56 20.57 -4.60
C GLU A 133 1.28 21.91 -4.54
N ARG A 134 1.89 22.26 -3.39
CA ARG A 134 2.75 23.45 -3.24
C ARG A 134 3.93 23.43 -4.20
N ASN A 135 4.48 22.26 -4.47
CA ASN A 135 5.60 22.08 -5.40
C ASN A 135 5.16 21.91 -6.87
N GLY A 136 3.86 22.00 -7.16
CA GLY A 136 3.31 21.81 -8.50
C GLY A 136 3.06 20.35 -8.88
N GLY A 137 3.14 19.42 -7.92
CA GLY A 137 2.77 18.04 -8.15
C GLY A 137 1.25 17.81 -8.18
N VAL A 138 0.88 16.62 -8.66
CA VAL A 138 -0.50 16.11 -8.66
C VAL A 138 -0.54 14.84 -7.83
N ILE A 139 -1.51 14.75 -6.93
CA ILE A 139 -1.79 13.54 -6.17
C ILE A 139 -3.18 13.05 -6.52
N THR A 140 -3.31 11.75 -6.74
CA THR A 140 -4.59 11.08 -6.97
C THR A 140 -4.73 9.93 -5.99
N THR A 141 -5.87 9.85 -5.29
CA THR A 141 -6.17 8.70 -4.45
C THR A 141 -7.00 7.67 -5.22
N SER A 142 -6.51 6.43 -5.28
CA SER A 142 -7.17 5.36 -6.02
C SER A 142 -7.25 4.06 -5.23
N PHE A 143 -8.27 3.26 -5.52
CA PHE A 143 -8.50 1.99 -4.84
C PHE A 143 -7.99 0.84 -5.70
N PHE A 144 -7.26 -0.12 -5.13
CA PHE A 144 -6.95 -1.39 -5.79
C PHE A 144 -7.51 -2.54 -4.98
N ASP A 145 -8.15 -3.48 -5.67
CA ASP A 145 -8.54 -4.76 -5.10
C ASP A 145 -7.31 -5.65 -4.86
N VAL A 146 -7.50 -6.69 -4.05
CA VAL A 146 -6.42 -7.60 -3.66
C VAL A 146 -5.76 -8.27 -4.89
N ASN A 147 -6.55 -8.64 -5.89
CA ASN A 147 -6.01 -9.26 -7.10
C ASN A 147 -5.18 -8.27 -7.92
N SER A 148 -5.70 -7.04 -8.12
CA SER A 148 -4.95 -5.97 -8.77
C SER A 148 -3.66 -5.61 -8.03
N LEU A 149 -3.67 -5.62 -6.69
CA LEU A 149 -2.47 -5.40 -5.88
C LEU A 149 -1.40 -6.46 -6.13
N PHE A 150 -1.77 -7.75 -6.16
CA PHE A 150 -0.83 -8.82 -6.49
C PHE A 150 -0.21 -8.63 -7.88
N ILE A 151 -1.01 -8.16 -8.84
CA ILE A 151 -0.55 -7.87 -10.20
C ILE A 151 0.44 -6.68 -10.22
N LEU A 152 0.15 -5.61 -9.48
CA LEU A 152 1.01 -4.41 -9.42
C LEU A 152 2.33 -4.63 -8.67
N ILE A 153 2.34 -5.47 -7.63
CA ILE A 153 3.56 -5.76 -6.86
C ILE A 153 4.58 -6.52 -7.71
N ASN A 154 4.13 -7.47 -8.53
CA ASN A 154 5.01 -8.23 -9.41
C ASN A 154 4.37 -8.47 -10.78
N PRO A 155 4.38 -7.45 -11.65
CA PRO A 155 3.76 -7.54 -12.97
C PRO A 155 4.42 -8.59 -13.84
N LYS A 156 5.73 -8.80 -13.69
CA LYS A 156 6.48 -9.83 -14.44
C LYS A 156 5.94 -11.22 -14.17
N LYS A 157 5.69 -11.57 -12.90
CA LYS A 157 5.13 -12.87 -12.51
C LYS A 157 3.70 -13.05 -13.05
N PHE A 158 2.91 -11.98 -13.10
CA PHE A 158 1.58 -12.02 -13.70
C PHE A 158 1.64 -12.28 -15.22
N PHE A 159 2.42 -11.51 -15.97
CA PHE A 159 2.52 -11.68 -17.43
C PHE A 159 3.11 -13.04 -17.84
N GLN A 160 3.93 -13.67 -16.99
CA GLN A 160 4.40 -15.04 -17.22
C GLN A 160 3.29 -16.11 -17.18
N ARG A 161 2.13 -15.82 -16.55
CA ARG A 161 0.98 -16.74 -16.54
C ARG A 161 0.26 -16.78 -17.89
N GLY A 162 0.43 -15.75 -18.73
CA GLY A 162 -0.28 -15.64 -20.00
C GLY A 162 -1.77 -15.30 -19.88
N GLU A 163 -2.20 -14.78 -18.72
CA GLU A 163 -3.56 -14.34 -18.48
C GLU A 163 -3.82 -12.94 -19.08
N ALA A 164 -5.07 -12.66 -19.46
CA ALA A 164 -5.49 -11.32 -19.84
C ALA A 164 -5.51 -10.39 -18.62
N ILE A 165 -5.15 -9.12 -18.82
CA ILE A 165 -5.19 -8.12 -17.76
C ILE A 165 -6.65 -7.98 -17.26
N PRO A 166 -6.94 -8.26 -15.98
CA PRO A 166 -8.28 -8.09 -15.46
C PRO A 166 -8.63 -6.61 -15.31
N ARG A 167 -9.92 -6.30 -15.25
CA ARG A 167 -10.40 -4.99 -14.83
C ARG A 167 -10.32 -4.86 -13.32
N ARG A 168 -9.93 -3.68 -12.84
CA ARG A 168 -9.93 -3.32 -11.42
C ARG A 168 -11.36 -3.24 -10.90
N MET A 169 -11.60 -3.72 -9.67
CA MET A 169 -12.91 -3.61 -9.02
C MET A 169 -13.11 -2.24 -8.35
N ILE A 170 -14.37 -1.83 -8.20
CA ILE A 170 -14.76 -0.59 -7.51
C ILE A 170 -14.52 -0.77 -5.99
N PRO A 171 -14.20 0.32 -5.26
CA PRO A 171 -14.12 0.27 -3.80
C PRO A 171 -15.44 -0.22 -3.17
N PRO A 172 -15.34 -0.95 -2.04
CA PRO A 172 -16.50 -1.32 -1.24
C PRO A 172 -17.19 -0.09 -0.62
N GLU A 173 -18.42 -0.27 -0.15
CA GLU A 173 -19.30 0.78 0.36
C GLU A 173 -18.67 1.60 1.50
N ASP A 174 -17.89 0.97 2.36
CA ASP A 174 -17.21 1.65 3.47
C ASP A 174 -16.06 2.57 3.02
N ALA A 175 -15.54 2.37 1.79
CA ALA A 175 -14.45 3.15 1.23
C ALA A 175 -14.86 4.06 0.07
N ILE A 176 -16.05 3.86 -0.52
CA ILE A 176 -16.48 4.59 -1.72
C ILE A 176 -16.53 6.10 -1.50
N LEU A 177 -16.98 6.55 -0.33
CA LEU A 177 -17.07 7.96 0.04
C LEU A 177 -15.70 8.63 0.08
N TYR A 178 -14.66 7.90 0.47
CA TYR A 178 -13.30 8.42 0.51
C TYR A 178 -12.78 8.70 -0.90
N TYR A 179 -12.99 7.78 -1.84
CA TYR A 179 -12.51 7.88 -3.23
C TYR A 179 -13.39 8.71 -4.16
N SER A 180 -14.62 9.05 -3.76
CA SER A 180 -15.48 10.02 -4.46
C SER A 180 -15.31 11.45 -3.95
N SER A 181 -14.62 11.64 -2.82
CA SER A 181 -14.38 12.97 -2.25
C SER A 181 -13.27 13.73 -2.99
N ALA A 182 -13.58 14.96 -3.41
CA ALA A 182 -12.62 15.87 -4.03
C ALA A 182 -11.52 16.31 -3.05
N ALA A 183 -11.84 16.43 -1.75
CA ALA A 183 -10.87 16.81 -0.72
C ALA A 183 -9.71 15.80 -0.63
N ASN A 184 -10.00 14.52 -0.83
CA ASN A 184 -8.98 13.45 -0.82
C ASN A 184 -8.34 13.23 -2.20
N ARG A 185 -8.69 14.04 -3.21
CA ARG A 185 -8.28 13.87 -4.61
C ARG A 185 -8.66 12.48 -5.15
N GLY A 186 -9.86 12.04 -4.79
CA GLY A 186 -10.39 10.75 -5.18
C GLY A 186 -10.52 10.60 -6.70
N TYR A 187 -10.13 9.45 -7.24
CA TYR A 187 -10.21 9.17 -8.68
C TYR A 187 -11.64 9.10 -9.23
N LEU A 188 -12.66 8.98 -8.37
CA LEU A 188 -14.09 9.02 -8.73
C LEU A 188 -14.72 10.39 -8.51
N ALA A 189 -13.96 11.38 -8.05
CA ALA A 189 -14.48 12.71 -7.75
C ALA A 189 -14.58 13.57 -9.01
N ASP A 190 -15.51 14.53 -8.99
CA ASP A 190 -15.69 15.49 -10.08
C ASP A 190 -14.42 16.37 -10.24
N PRO A 191 -13.81 16.45 -11.43
CA PRO A 191 -12.59 17.21 -11.66
C PRO A 191 -12.70 18.70 -11.30
N GLU A 192 -13.86 19.32 -11.55
CA GLU A 192 -14.12 20.72 -11.21
C GLU A 192 -14.06 20.96 -9.70
N LYS A 193 -14.66 20.05 -8.91
CA LYS A 193 -14.61 20.11 -7.45
C LYS A 193 -13.19 19.90 -6.92
N ILE A 194 -12.41 19.03 -7.56
CA ILE A 194 -10.99 18.87 -7.22
C ILE A 194 -10.25 20.19 -7.40
N SER A 195 -10.46 20.90 -8.53
CA SER A 195 -9.84 22.20 -8.77
C SER A 195 -10.18 23.23 -7.68
N TRP A 196 -11.45 23.29 -7.27
CA TRP A 196 -11.89 24.14 -6.16
C TRP A 196 -11.21 23.77 -4.82
N GLU A 197 -11.17 22.47 -4.47
CA GLU A 197 -10.51 21.99 -3.25
C GLU A 197 -9.01 22.27 -3.22
N ARG A 198 -8.34 22.30 -4.38
CA ARG A 198 -6.94 22.74 -4.49
C ARG A 198 -6.77 24.21 -4.13
N PHE A 199 -7.69 25.06 -4.58
CA PHE A 199 -7.69 26.47 -4.24
C PHE A 199 -7.94 26.70 -2.75
N VAL A 200 -8.95 26.03 -2.16
CA VAL A 200 -9.26 26.11 -0.73
C VAL A 200 -8.07 25.67 0.12
N LEU A 201 -7.43 24.56 -0.25
CA LEU A 201 -6.29 24.03 0.48
C LEU A 201 -5.05 24.94 0.37
N ALA A 202 -4.82 25.55 -0.80
CA ALA A 202 -3.78 26.56 -0.97
C ALA A 202 -4.00 27.79 -0.08
N GLN A 203 -5.25 28.26 0.05
CA GLN A 203 -5.59 29.34 0.98
C GLN A 203 -5.37 28.94 2.44
N LYS A 204 -5.76 27.72 2.83
CA LYS A 204 -5.63 27.21 4.20
C LYS A 204 -4.17 27.09 4.64
N TYR A 205 -3.30 26.55 3.79
CA TYR A 205 -1.86 26.35 4.08
C TYR A 205 -0.97 27.51 3.63
N GLY A 206 -1.56 28.60 3.10
CA GLY A 206 -0.86 29.84 2.79
C GLY A 206 0.19 29.74 1.69
N TYR A 207 -0.07 29.01 0.60
CA TYR A 207 0.82 28.96 -0.56
C TYR A 207 0.12 29.39 -1.85
N LYS A 208 0.90 29.90 -2.80
CA LYS A 208 0.39 30.24 -4.14
C LYS A 208 0.22 28.95 -4.93
N LEU A 209 -1.01 28.65 -5.34
CA LEU A 209 -1.30 27.47 -6.16
C LEU A 209 -0.61 27.62 -7.54
N PRO A 210 0.32 26.72 -7.91
CA PRO A 210 0.90 26.72 -9.23
C PRO A 210 -0.13 26.28 -10.27
N LYS A 211 -0.14 26.98 -11.41
CA LYS A 211 -0.99 26.63 -12.55
C LYS A 211 -0.34 25.48 -13.32
N ILE A 212 -1.04 24.36 -13.43
CA ILE A 212 -0.53 23.17 -14.12
C ILE A 212 -0.49 23.42 -15.63
N GLU A 213 -1.46 24.17 -16.17
CA GLU A 213 -1.60 24.46 -17.61
C GLU A 213 -0.37 25.15 -18.23
N ASP A 214 0.35 25.94 -17.43
CA ASP A 214 1.52 26.69 -17.89
C ASP A 214 2.82 25.87 -17.78
N ASP A 215 2.76 24.65 -17.22
CA ASP A 215 3.94 23.82 -16.94
C ASP A 215 4.34 22.98 -18.18
N PRO A 216 5.64 22.89 -18.53
CA PRO A 216 6.10 22.04 -19.64
C PRO A 216 5.74 20.54 -19.49
N ASP A 217 5.56 20.05 -18.26
CA ASP A 217 5.24 18.66 -17.96
C ASP A 217 3.72 18.41 -17.84
N TYR A 218 2.89 19.30 -18.41
CA TYR A 218 1.42 19.24 -18.34
C TYR A 218 0.83 17.86 -18.65
N ASP A 219 1.25 17.25 -19.78
CA ASP A 219 0.72 15.97 -20.23
C ASP A 219 0.96 14.85 -19.20
N MET A 220 2.12 14.88 -18.52
CA MET A 220 2.46 13.92 -17.48
C MET A 220 1.61 14.16 -16.22
N LEU A 221 1.43 15.42 -15.82
CA LEU A 221 0.67 15.79 -14.61
C LEU A 221 -0.83 15.52 -14.75
N VAL A 222 -1.38 15.62 -15.96
CA VAL A 222 -2.79 15.33 -16.25
C VAL A 222 -3.06 13.85 -16.50
N SER A 223 -2.04 13.09 -16.90
CA SER A 223 -2.20 11.66 -17.16
C SER A 223 -2.75 10.92 -15.92
N ARG A 224 -3.84 10.17 -16.15
CA ARG A 224 -4.53 9.37 -15.14
C ARG A 224 -4.96 8.06 -15.76
N LYS A 225 -5.00 7.01 -14.95
CA LYS A 225 -5.60 5.74 -15.34
C LYS A 225 -7.10 5.90 -15.48
N ASP A 226 -7.68 5.11 -16.36
CA ASP A 226 -9.12 4.89 -16.32
C ASP A 226 -9.52 4.16 -15.02
N GLN A 227 -10.76 4.35 -14.58
CA GLN A 227 -11.27 3.86 -13.29
C GLN A 227 -11.11 2.36 -13.10
N ARG A 228 -11.16 1.59 -14.20
CA ARG A 228 -11.06 0.12 -14.24
C ARG A 228 -9.70 -0.39 -14.71
N GLN A 229 -8.76 0.51 -14.99
CA GLN A 229 -7.45 0.18 -15.51
C GLN A 229 -6.44 -0.07 -14.37
N ILE A 230 -5.57 -1.08 -14.55
CA ILE A 230 -4.53 -1.43 -13.57
C ILE A 230 -3.22 -0.71 -13.89
N PHE A 231 -2.77 -0.78 -15.14
CA PHE A 231 -1.48 -0.26 -15.60
C PHE A 231 -1.64 0.97 -16.50
N TYR A 232 -0.71 1.90 -16.44
CA TYR A 232 -0.64 2.97 -17.44
C TYR A 232 -0.33 2.39 -18.83
N GLY A 233 -1.12 2.77 -19.84
CA GLY A 233 -0.91 2.40 -21.26
C GLY A 233 -1.29 0.97 -21.64
N LEU A 234 -1.78 0.15 -20.71
CA LEU A 234 -2.31 -1.19 -21.00
C LEU A 234 -3.77 -1.28 -20.55
N GLU A 235 -4.66 -1.62 -21.46
CA GLU A 235 -6.09 -1.76 -21.17
C GLU A 235 -6.43 -3.16 -20.64
N PRO A 236 -7.52 -3.28 -19.85
CA PRO A 236 -8.05 -4.58 -19.47
C PRO A 236 -8.44 -5.41 -20.70
N GLY A 237 -8.24 -6.72 -20.60
CA GLY A 237 -8.48 -7.69 -21.66
C GLY A 237 -7.31 -7.91 -22.62
N TRP A 238 -6.27 -7.08 -22.58
CA TRP A 238 -5.06 -7.31 -23.37
C TRP A 238 -4.21 -8.43 -22.75
N VAL A 239 -3.55 -9.22 -23.61
CA VAL A 239 -2.60 -10.27 -23.18
C VAL A 239 -1.21 -9.87 -23.64
N VAL A 240 -0.26 -9.81 -22.71
CA VAL A 240 1.13 -9.43 -23.00
C VAL A 240 1.98 -10.68 -23.16
N ASN A 241 2.55 -10.87 -24.35
CA ASN A 241 3.52 -11.94 -24.62
C ASN A 241 4.95 -11.40 -24.43
N LEU A 242 5.60 -11.82 -23.34
CA LEU A 242 6.95 -11.39 -23.00
C LEU A 242 8.04 -11.96 -23.94
N LYS A 243 7.82 -13.14 -24.53
CA LYS A 243 8.81 -13.81 -25.38
C LYS A 243 8.93 -13.09 -26.72
N ASP A 244 7.79 -12.86 -27.36
CA ASP A 244 7.74 -12.26 -28.70
C ASP A 244 7.62 -10.73 -28.65
N LYS A 245 7.45 -10.15 -27.44
CA LYS A 245 7.25 -8.72 -27.19
C LYS A 245 6.04 -8.14 -27.94
N VAL A 246 4.96 -8.91 -27.99
CA VAL A 246 3.70 -8.54 -28.67
C VAL A 246 2.57 -8.41 -27.64
N ILE A 247 1.66 -7.47 -27.90
CA ILE A 247 0.41 -7.30 -27.15
C ILE A 247 -0.73 -7.82 -28.01
N LEU A 248 -1.45 -8.82 -27.51
CA LEU A 248 -2.64 -9.37 -28.15
C LEU A 248 -3.87 -8.64 -27.62
N LYS A 249 -4.66 -8.10 -28.53
CA LYS A 249 -5.91 -7.38 -28.20
C LYS A 249 -7.10 -8.27 -28.52
N PRO A 250 -8.16 -8.27 -27.67
CA PRO A 250 -9.37 -9.03 -27.96
C PRO A 250 -10.02 -8.48 -29.23
N ILE A 251 -10.46 -9.38 -30.12
CA ILE A 251 -11.14 -9.01 -31.38
C ILE A 251 -12.66 -9.07 -31.19
N ASP A 252 -13.12 -10.10 -30.48
CA ASP A 252 -14.54 -10.37 -30.22
C ASP A 252 -15.23 -9.15 -29.56
N PRO A 253 -16.31 -8.63 -30.17
CA PRO A 253 -17.06 -7.50 -29.62
C PRO A 253 -17.59 -7.75 -28.21
N GLN A 254 -18.02 -8.97 -27.88
CA GLN A 254 -18.56 -9.28 -26.54
C GLN A 254 -17.49 -9.15 -25.47
N LEU A 255 -16.28 -9.66 -25.73
CA LEU A 255 -15.13 -9.49 -24.83
C LEU A 255 -14.73 -8.02 -24.69
N LYS A 256 -14.71 -7.25 -25.80
CA LYS A 256 -14.42 -5.81 -25.73
C LYS A 256 -15.41 -5.07 -24.85
N GLU A 257 -16.70 -5.37 -25.00
CA GLU A 257 -17.75 -4.76 -24.18
C GLU A 257 -17.61 -5.17 -22.71
N PHE A 258 -17.32 -6.44 -22.42
CA PHE A 258 -17.09 -6.92 -21.06
C PHE A 258 -15.94 -6.19 -20.34
N TYR A 259 -14.81 -5.99 -21.02
CA TYR A 259 -13.64 -5.33 -20.42
C TYR A 259 -13.74 -3.80 -20.36
N ARG A 260 -14.54 -3.18 -21.24
CA ARG A 260 -14.85 -1.74 -21.19
C ARG A 260 -15.90 -1.39 -20.15
N SER A 261 -16.88 -2.29 -19.97
CA SER A 261 -17.96 -2.13 -19.00
C SER A 261 -17.43 -2.12 -17.59
#